data_AF-A0A818B4M9-F1
#
_entry.id   AF-A0A818B4M9-F1
#
_cell.length_a   1.000
_cell.length_b   1.000
_cell.length_c   1.000
_cell.angle_alpha   90.00
_cell.angle_beta   90.00
_cell.angle_gamma   90.00
#
_symmetry.space_group_name_H-M   'P 1'
#
loop_
_entity.id
_entity.type
_entity.pdbx_description
1 polymer ?
#
loop_
_entity_poly.entity_id
_entity_poly.type
_entity_poly.pdbx_seq_one_letter_code
_entity_poly.pdbx_strand_id
1 'polypeptide(L)'
;MTVVCLKGYVLPHGNIRSTDVAKKIALCETWHGAEPDPSIFLEQTRKCPCHVPAKFPKEFNDGSKIWKTDPACIASQHPNTCKYHKGAHGCYRFAYKSTGPGAQCCYDKNGVWIKDPHQGAGTLDRERAPDSFFDLSQLAAHHRHDVVPWDNCCKDPAVPRDICQLYFDKRPPGACVKYAF
;
A
#
# COMPACT_ATOMS: atom_id res chain seq x y z
N MET A 1 15.51 -15.01 39.36
CA MET A 1 15.37 -14.12 38.20
C MET A 1 16.28 -12.92 38.42
N THR A 2 17.34 -12.83 37.65
CA THR A 2 18.40 -11.82 37.80
C THR A 2 17.92 -10.50 37.20
N VAL A 3 17.79 -9.47 38.02
CA VAL A 3 17.45 -8.11 37.60
C VAL A 3 18.75 -7.40 37.21
N VAL A 4 18.95 -7.16 35.92
CA VAL A 4 20.04 -6.29 35.45
C VAL A 4 19.51 -4.85 35.46
N CYS A 5 19.87 -4.11 36.51
CA CYS A 5 19.67 -2.66 36.58
C CYS A 5 20.82 -1.95 35.86
N LEU A 6 20.54 -1.38 34.69
CA LEU A 6 21.37 -0.35 34.08
C LEU A 6 20.54 0.94 34.00
N LYS A 7 20.88 1.91 34.88
CA LYS A 7 20.48 3.34 34.85
C LYS A 7 19.00 3.64 34.52
N GLY A 8 18.13 3.38 35.50
CA GLY A 8 17.38 4.43 36.19
C GLY A 8 16.61 5.52 35.41
N TYR A 9 15.93 5.22 34.31
CA TYR A 9 14.80 6.04 33.84
C TYR A 9 13.63 5.17 33.40
N VAL A 10 12.65 5.02 34.30
CA VAL A 10 11.32 4.51 33.92
C VAL A 10 10.60 5.68 33.26
N LEU A 11 10.64 5.75 31.92
CA LEU A 11 9.79 6.68 31.18
C LEU A 11 8.33 6.24 31.36
N PRO A 12 7.40 7.14 31.73
CA PRO A 12 5.98 6.78 31.82
C PRO A 12 5.52 6.28 30.45
N HIS A 13 4.73 5.20 30.42
CA HIS A 13 4.23 4.56 29.19
C HIS A 13 3.63 5.55 28.16
N GLY A 14 3.10 6.69 28.62
CA GLY A 14 2.61 7.78 27.76
C GLY A 14 3.71 8.54 27.00
N ASN A 15 4.89 8.73 27.60
CA ASN A 15 6.02 9.42 26.96
C ASN A 15 6.69 8.57 25.89
N ILE A 16 6.79 7.25 26.09
CA ILE A 16 7.39 6.36 25.08
C ILE A 16 6.50 6.32 23.83
N ARG A 17 5.17 6.20 24.00
CA ARG A 17 4.21 6.17 22.90
C ARG A 17 4.14 7.50 22.13
N SER A 18 4.21 8.64 22.83
CA SER A 18 4.25 9.95 22.14
C SER A 18 5.56 10.13 21.35
N THR A 19 6.69 9.65 21.87
CA THR A 19 7.98 9.73 21.16
C THR A 19 8.03 8.83 19.92
N ASP A 20 7.36 7.67 19.93
CA ASP A 20 7.29 6.80 18.76
C ASP A 20 6.40 7.40 17.65
N VAL A 21 5.25 7.98 18.02
CA VAL A 21 4.37 8.68 17.06
C VAL A 21 5.07 9.89 16.45
N ALA A 22 5.74 10.72 17.26
CA ALA A 22 6.50 11.86 16.75
C ALA A 22 7.62 11.43 15.77
N LYS A 23 8.32 10.33 16.09
CA LYS A 23 9.34 9.75 15.20
C LYS A 23 8.74 9.27 13.87
N LYS A 24 7.58 8.61 13.91
CA LYS A 24 6.85 8.15 12.72
C LYS A 24 6.45 9.32 11.82
N ILE A 25 5.91 10.39 12.40
CA ILE A 25 5.54 11.62 11.68
C ILE A 25 6.76 12.20 10.96
N ALA A 26 7.87 12.42 11.69
CA ALA A 26 9.10 12.96 11.11
C ALA A 26 9.68 12.09 9.98
N LEU A 27 9.62 10.76 10.13
CA LEU A 27 10.04 9.83 9.07
C LEU A 27 9.12 9.89 7.84
N CYS A 28 7.80 10.04 8.04
CA CYS A 28 6.84 10.21 6.96
C CYS A 28 7.11 11.51 6.17
N GLU A 29 7.26 12.63 6.87
CA GLU A 29 7.53 13.94 6.26
C GLU A 29 8.88 13.96 5.50
N THR A 30 9.92 13.37 6.10
CA THR A 30 11.23 13.25 5.47
C THR A 30 11.16 12.41 4.20
N TRP A 31 10.47 11.26 4.25
CA TRP A 31 10.27 10.42 3.07
C TRP A 31 9.46 11.15 1.99
N HIS A 32 8.37 11.83 2.37
CA HIS A 32 7.53 12.58 1.44
C HIS A 32 8.34 13.67 0.71
N GLY A 33 9.19 14.41 1.43
CA GLY A 33 10.05 15.43 0.83
C GLY A 33 11.13 14.88 -0.11
N ALA A 34 11.56 13.62 0.07
CA ALA A 34 12.56 12.97 -0.76
C ALA A 34 11.97 12.22 -1.97
N GLU A 35 10.69 11.87 -1.94
CA GLU A 35 10.04 11.16 -3.04
C GLU A 35 9.76 12.10 -4.23
N PRO A 36 9.97 11.64 -5.47
CA PRO A 36 9.65 12.42 -6.65
C PRO A 36 8.14 12.65 -6.79
N ASP A 37 7.76 13.48 -7.77
CA ASP A 37 6.36 13.62 -8.18
C ASP A 37 5.83 12.26 -8.69
N PRO A 38 4.66 11.77 -8.22
CA PRO A 38 4.13 10.46 -8.61
C PRO A 38 3.74 10.37 -10.09
N SER A 39 3.53 11.49 -10.79
CA SER A 39 3.18 11.52 -12.22
C SER A 39 4.16 10.72 -13.08
N ILE A 40 5.46 10.78 -12.76
CA ILE A 40 6.49 10.04 -13.49
C ILE A 40 6.26 8.53 -13.43
N PHE A 41 5.66 8.02 -12.37
CA PHE A 41 5.36 6.59 -12.19
C PHE A 41 3.97 6.23 -12.70
N LEU A 42 2.98 7.12 -12.57
CA LEU A 42 1.63 6.92 -13.08
C LEU A 42 1.63 6.71 -14.60
N GLU A 43 2.48 7.43 -15.32
CA GLU A 43 2.64 7.28 -16.78
C GLU A 43 3.36 5.98 -17.17
N GLN A 44 4.10 5.36 -16.24
CA GLN A 44 4.86 4.12 -16.46
C GLN A 44 4.09 2.86 -16.09
N THR A 45 2.91 3.00 -15.49
CA THR A 45 2.05 1.86 -15.15
C THR A 45 0.70 1.96 -15.86
N ARG A 46 -0.12 0.93 -15.67
CA ARG A 46 -1.45 0.86 -16.25
C ARG A 46 -2.49 1.40 -15.28
N LYS A 47 -3.44 2.17 -15.80
CA LYS A 47 -4.61 2.63 -15.02
C LYS A 47 -5.47 1.45 -14.57
N CYS A 48 -6.08 1.58 -13.42
CA CYS A 48 -6.94 0.54 -12.89
C CYS A 48 -8.21 0.37 -13.74
N PRO A 49 -8.70 -0.86 -13.94
CA PRO A 49 -10.06 -1.07 -14.42
C PRO A 49 -11.06 -0.42 -13.47
N CYS A 50 -12.11 0.23 -13.98
CA CYS A 50 -13.17 0.76 -13.13
C CYS A 50 -14.03 -0.34 -12.50
N HIS A 51 -14.11 -1.50 -13.16
CA HIS A 51 -14.81 -2.67 -12.66
C HIS A 51 -13.98 -3.93 -12.94
N VAL A 52 -14.13 -4.92 -12.08
CA VAL A 52 -13.55 -6.26 -12.21
C VAL A 52 -14.61 -7.32 -11.90
N PRO A 53 -14.39 -8.60 -12.25
CA PRO A 53 -15.32 -9.66 -11.89
C PRO A 53 -15.51 -9.75 -10.38
N ALA A 54 -16.75 -9.66 -9.90
CA ALA A 54 -17.09 -9.72 -8.47
C ALA A 54 -16.71 -11.05 -7.77
N LYS A 55 -16.36 -12.09 -8.55
CA LYS A 55 -15.83 -13.36 -8.02
C LYS A 55 -14.34 -13.32 -7.68
N PHE A 56 -13.64 -12.22 -8.01
CA PHE A 56 -12.21 -12.05 -7.80
C PHE A 56 -11.36 -13.27 -8.23
N PRO A 57 -11.40 -13.68 -9.52
CA PRO A 57 -10.56 -14.76 -10.00
C PRO A 57 -9.07 -14.42 -9.83
N LYS A 58 -8.22 -15.46 -9.69
CA LYS A 58 -6.76 -15.31 -9.51
C LYS A 58 -6.13 -14.37 -10.53
N GLU A 59 -6.65 -14.36 -11.75
CA GLU A 59 -6.30 -13.41 -12.79
C GLU A 59 -7.51 -13.09 -13.66
N PHE A 60 -7.50 -11.94 -14.31
CA PHE A 60 -8.45 -11.62 -15.38
C PHE A 60 -7.76 -10.80 -16.46
N ASN A 61 -8.34 -10.83 -17.68
CA ASN A 61 -7.88 -10.03 -18.81
C ASN A 61 -8.78 -8.79 -18.96
N ASP A 62 -8.19 -7.60 -19.03
CA ASP A 62 -8.91 -6.35 -19.27
C ASP A 62 -9.16 -6.05 -20.76
N GLY A 63 -9.22 -7.09 -21.59
CA GLY A 63 -9.26 -7.00 -23.05
C GLY A 63 -7.88 -6.83 -23.71
N SER A 64 -6.81 -6.59 -22.94
CA SER A 64 -5.45 -6.46 -23.50
C SER A 64 -4.31 -6.96 -22.61
N LYS A 65 -4.48 -6.92 -21.28
CA LYS A 65 -3.46 -7.26 -20.29
C LYS A 65 -4.05 -8.11 -19.18
N ILE A 66 -3.22 -8.97 -18.63
CA ILE A 66 -3.57 -9.84 -17.50
C ILE A 66 -3.26 -9.12 -16.20
N TRP A 67 -4.26 -9.04 -15.33
CA TRP A 67 -4.16 -8.55 -13.96
C TRP A 67 -4.11 -9.75 -13.02
N LYS A 68 -3.20 -9.73 -12.05
CA LYS A 68 -3.06 -10.81 -11.06
C LYS A 68 -3.63 -10.37 -9.73
N THR A 69 -4.32 -11.27 -9.03
CA THR A 69 -4.84 -10.96 -7.70
C THR A 69 -3.69 -10.73 -6.73
N ASP A 70 -3.84 -9.76 -5.84
CA ASP A 70 -2.95 -9.57 -4.71
C ASP A 70 -3.23 -10.63 -3.64
N PRO A 71 -2.31 -11.59 -3.38
CA PRO A 71 -2.53 -12.61 -2.36
C PRO A 71 -2.63 -12.01 -0.94
N ALA A 72 -2.13 -10.79 -0.72
CA ALA A 72 -2.27 -10.07 0.53
C ALA A 72 -3.62 -9.33 0.66
N CYS A 73 -4.51 -9.36 -0.34
CA CYS A 73 -5.85 -8.78 -0.23
C CYS A 73 -6.88 -9.53 -1.09
N ILE A 74 -7.44 -10.60 -0.51
CA ILE A 74 -8.51 -11.42 -1.08
C ILE A 74 -9.55 -11.74 0.02
N ALA A 75 -10.43 -10.79 0.31
CA ALA A 75 -11.43 -10.94 1.36
C ALA A 75 -12.44 -12.06 1.07
N SER A 76 -12.62 -12.45 -0.19
CA SER A 76 -13.48 -13.58 -0.60
C SER A 76 -12.95 -14.94 -0.13
N GLN A 77 -11.64 -15.07 0.11
CA GLN A 77 -11.01 -16.31 0.59
C GLN A 77 -10.72 -16.24 2.09
N HIS A 78 -10.29 -15.08 2.57
CA HIS A 78 -9.89 -14.89 3.96
C HIS A 78 -10.34 -13.51 4.45
N PRO A 79 -11.19 -13.41 5.49
CA PRO A 79 -11.59 -12.12 6.02
C PRO A 79 -10.37 -11.36 6.57
N ASN A 80 -10.37 -10.03 6.41
CA ASN A 80 -9.33 -9.12 6.92
C ASN A 80 -7.93 -9.25 6.29
N THR A 81 -7.77 -9.85 5.11
CA THR A 81 -6.46 -9.88 4.44
C THR A 81 -5.94 -8.50 4.07
N CYS A 82 -6.83 -7.58 3.70
CA CYS A 82 -6.52 -6.27 3.13
C CYS A 82 -6.01 -5.25 4.18
N LYS A 83 -4.97 -5.61 4.94
CA LYS A 83 -4.42 -4.83 6.06
C LYS A 83 -4.01 -3.40 5.65
N TYR A 84 -3.44 -3.26 4.47
CA TYR A 84 -2.95 -2.00 3.92
C TYR A 84 -4.07 -1.19 3.23
N HIS A 85 -5.19 -1.84 2.89
CA HIS A 85 -6.34 -1.27 2.17
C HIS A 85 -7.63 -1.60 2.90
N LYS A 86 -7.75 -1.14 4.16
CA LYS A 86 -8.93 -1.42 4.99
C LYS A 86 -10.19 -0.88 4.31
N GLY A 87 -11.15 -1.76 4.03
CA GLY A 87 -12.36 -1.43 3.27
C GLY A 87 -12.42 -2.11 1.90
N ALA A 88 -11.27 -2.50 1.33
CA ALA A 88 -11.23 -3.29 0.11
C ALA A 88 -11.72 -4.73 0.34
N HIS A 89 -12.42 -5.26 -0.66
CA HIS A 89 -12.76 -6.68 -0.74
C HIS A 89 -11.70 -7.48 -1.49
N GLY A 90 -11.05 -6.90 -2.49
CA GLY A 90 -9.94 -7.54 -3.17
C GLY A 90 -9.12 -6.54 -3.97
N CYS A 91 -7.84 -6.87 -4.18
CA CYS A 91 -6.97 -6.06 -5.01
C CYS A 91 -6.34 -6.88 -6.13
N TYR A 92 -5.98 -6.18 -7.21
CA TYR A 92 -5.26 -6.69 -8.35
C TYR A 92 -3.98 -5.90 -8.57
N ARG A 93 -2.94 -6.56 -9.04
CA ARG A 93 -1.64 -5.98 -9.33
C ARG A 93 -1.30 -6.08 -10.81
N PHE A 94 -0.62 -5.07 -11.31
CA PHE A 94 -0.07 -5.03 -12.65
C PHE A 94 1.26 -4.26 -12.67
N ALA A 95 2.20 -4.75 -13.47
CA ALA A 95 3.42 -4.04 -13.83
C ALA A 95 3.82 -4.42 -15.26
N TYR A 96 4.39 -3.49 -16.02
CA TYR A 96 4.88 -3.77 -17.37
C TYR A 96 6.23 -4.50 -17.38
N LYS A 97 7.02 -4.32 -16.32
CA LYS A 97 8.39 -4.82 -16.19
C LYS A 97 8.55 -5.61 -14.90
N SER A 98 9.61 -6.39 -14.82
CA SER A 98 9.99 -7.12 -13.61
C SER A 98 10.56 -6.23 -12.50
N THR A 99 10.84 -4.95 -12.77
CA THR A 99 11.29 -3.95 -11.80
C THR A 99 10.64 -2.60 -12.08
N GLY A 100 10.61 -1.70 -11.09
CA GLY A 100 10.01 -0.38 -11.21
C GLY A 100 8.50 -0.37 -10.92
N PRO A 101 7.76 0.65 -11.40
CA PRO A 101 6.42 0.94 -10.90
C PRO A 101 5.38 -0.16 -11.16
N GLY A 102 4.49 -0.32 -10.18
CA GLY A 102 3.35 -1.23 -10.24
C GLY A 102 2.05 -0.51 -9.89
N ALA A 103 0.95 -0.93 -10.50
CA ALA A 103 -0.39 -0.55 -10.07
C ALA A 103 -0.92 -1.63 -9.13
N GLN A 104 -1.40 -1.23 -7.96
CA GLN A 104 -2.25 -2.02 -7.09
C GLN A 104 -3.64 -1.38 -7.08
N CYS A 105 -4.64 -2.10 -7.59
CA CYS A 105 -5.99 -1.60 -7.77
C CYS A 105 -6.92 -2.37 -6.83
N CYS A 106 -7.64 -1.67 -5.97
CA CYS A 106 -8.50 -2.27 -4.97
C CYS A 106 -9.97 -1.95 -5.21
N TYR A 107 -10.82 -2.91 -4.87
CA TYR A 107 -12.22 -2.94 -5.26
C TYR A 107 -13.11 -3.33 -4.09
N ASP A 108 -14.35 -2.87 -4.12
CA ASP A 108 -15.39 -3.30 -3.19
C ASP A 108 -15.87 -4.73 -3.51
N LYS A 109 -16.82 -5.24 -2.72
CA LYS A 109 -17.39 -6.59 -2.90
C LYS A 109 -18.11 -6.79 -4.24
N ASN A 110 -18.48 -5.73 -4.93
CA ASN A 110 -19.15 -5.75 -6.22
C ASN A 110 -18.15 -5.63 -7.37
N GLY A 111 -16.84 -5.56 -7.08
CA GLY A 111 -15.81 -5.35 -8.07
C GLY A 111 -15.72 -3.91 -8.56
N VAL A 112 -16.25 -2.93 -7.82
CA VAL A 112 -16.18 -1.50 -8.17
C VAL A 112 -14.90 -0.89 -7.60
N TRP A 113 -14.16 -0.15 -8.44
CA TRP A 113 -12.90 0.47 -8.03
C TRP A 113 -13.11 1.51 -6.92
N ILE A 114 -12.30 1.40 -5.86
CA ILE A 114 -12.37 2.32 -4.72
C ILE A 114 -11.47 3.52 -5.03
N LYS A 115 -12.06 4.72 -4.99
CA LYS A 115 -11.35 5.99 -5.25
C LYS A 115 -10.68 6.58 -4.01
N ASP A 116 -11.36 6.52 -2.86
CA ASP A 116 -10.88 7.17 -1.65
C ASP A 116 -9.79 6.31 -0.98
N PRO A 117 -8.54 6.78 -0.89
CA PRO A 117 -7.47 6.03 -0.25
C PRO A 117 -7.73 5.71 1.22
N HIS A 118 -8.52 6.54 1.91
CA HIS A 118 -8.90 6.29 3.31
C HIS A 118 -10.04 5.27 3.45
N GLN A 119 -10.62 4.81 2.34
CA GLN A 119 -11.66 3.77 2.30
C GLN A 119 -11.17 2.48 1.63
N GLY A 120 -9.84 2.31 1.52
CA GLY A 120 -9.25 1.09 0.97
C GLY A 120 -9.01 1.13 -0.52
N ALA A 121 -8.82 2.30 -1.13
CA ALA A 121 -8.26 2.36 -2.47
C ALA A 121 -6.87 1.71 -2.51
N GLY A 122 -6.49 1.28 -3.71
CA GLY A 122 -5.15 0.75 -3.95
C GLY A 122 -4.11 1.86 -4.06
N THR A 123 -2.89 1.49 -4.42
CA THR A 123 -1.76 2.42 -4.52
C THR A 123 -1.04 2.27 -5.86
N LEU A 124 -0.44 3.37 -6.30
CA LEU A 124 0.68 3.34 -7.22
C LEU A 124 1.92 2.95 -6.42
N ASP A 125 2.47 1.76 -6.64
CA ASP A 125 3.73 1.36 -6.03
C ASP A 125 4.90 1.87 -6.89
N ARG A 126 5.88 2.51 -6.27
CA ARG A 126 7.12 2.92 -6.97
C ARG A 126 7.91 1.69 -7.40
N GLU A 127 7.94 0.68 -6.55
CA GLU A 127 8.52 -0.61 -6.83
C GLU A 127 7.41 -1.64 -6.72
N ARG A 128 7.09 -2.31 -7.84
CA ARG A 128 6.06 -3.33 -7.84
C ARG A 128 6.34 -4.36 -6.73
N ALA A 129 5.29 -4.89 -6.14
CA ALA A 129 5.46 -6.03 -5.27
C ALA A 129 5.99 -7.26 -6.03
N PRO A 130 6.80 -8.11 -5.38
CA PRO A 130 7.38 -9.29 -6.02
C PRO A 130 6.30 -10.33 -6.34
N ASP A 131 6.47 -11.05 -7.46
CA ASP A 131 5.61 -12.19 -7.81
C ASP A 131 5.92 -13.44 -6.95
N SER A 132 7.08 -13.46 -6.29
CA SER A 132 7.57 -14.59 -5.49
C SER A 132 8.42 -14.10 -4.32
N PHE A 133 8.31 -14.77 -3.17
CA PHE A 133 9.13 -14.48 -2.00
C PHE A 133 10.64 -14.63 -2.25
N PHE A 134 11.03 -15.40 -3.27
CA PHE A 134 12.43 -15.59 -3.64
C PHE A 134 13.05 -14.40 -4.40
N ASP A 135 12.24 -13.44 -4.86
CA ASP A 135 12.72 -12.19 -5.45
C ASP A 135 13.07 -11.18 -4.35
N LEU A 136 14.13 -11.49 -3.59
CA LEU A 136 14.53 -10.74 -2.40
C LEU A 136 14.91 -9.29 -2.72
N SER A 137 15.50 -9.03 -3.89
CA SER A 137 15.84 -7.67 -4.31
C SER A 137 14.60 -6.83 -4.55
N GLN A 138 13.60 -7.36 -5.27
CA GLN A 138 12.36 -6.63 -5.51
C GLN A 138 11.56 -6.48 -4.21
N LEU A 139 11.54 -7.53 -3.38
CA LEU A 139 10.90 -7.48 -2.06
C LEU A 139 11.49 -6.37 -1.19
N ALA A 140 12.82 -6.26 -1.12
CA ALA A 140 13.50 -5.23 -0.35
C ALA A 140 13.23 -3.83 -0.91
N ALA A 141 13.22 -3.68 -2.23
CA ALA A 141 12.94 -2.41 -2.90
C ALA A 141 11.50 -1.94 -2.62
N HIS A 142 10.50 -2.80 -2.87
CA HIS A 142 9.09 -2.54 -2.55
C HIS A 142 8.89 -2.22 -1.07
N HIS A 143 9.54 -3.00 -0.18
CA HIS A 143 9.40 -2.76 1.26
C HIS A 143 9.97 -1.40 1.66
N ARG A 144 11.12 -1.01 1.12
CA ARG A 144 11.74 0.30 1.39
C ARG A 144 10.93 1.46 0.84
N HIS A 145 10.44 1.35 -0.38
CA HIS A 145 9.84 2.48 -1.10
C HIS A 145 8.32 2.62 -0.90
N ASP A 146 7.63 1.55 -0.54
CA ASP A 146 6.16 1.51 -0.52
C ASP A 146 5.58 1.03 0.82
N VAL A 147 6.21 0.07 1.51
CA VAL A 147 5.68 -0.50 2.77
C VAL A 147 6.13 0.27 4.02
N VAL A 148 7.44 0.51 4.19
CA VAL A 148 7.98 1.27 5.35
C VAL A 148 7.38 2.67 5.45
N PRO A 149 7.22 3.43 4.35
CA PRO A 149 6.56 4.72 4.40
C PRO A 149 5.11 4.61 4.86
N TRP A 150 4.34 3.64 4.36
CA TRP A 150 2.97 3.40 4.83
C TRP A 150 2.92 3.09 6.33
N ASP A 151 3.88 2.30 6.83
CA ASP A 151 4.01 1.95 8.24
C ASP A 151 4.30 3.17 9.14
N ASN A 152 4.97 4.19 8.62
CA ASN A 152 5.25 5.45 9.31
C ASN A 152 4.11 6.46 9.17
N CYS A 153 3.46 6.51 8.01
CA CYS A 153 2.43 7.51 7.71
C CYS A 153 1.01 7.09 8.15
N CYS A 154 0.66 5.81 8.07
CA CYS A 154 -0.76 5.38 8.08
C CYS A 154 -1.10 4.24 9.04
N LYS A 155 -0.14 3.39 9.41
CA LYS A 155 -0.42 2.16 10.19
C LYS A 155 -0.88 2.42 11.62
N ASP A 156 -0.26 3.40 12.27
CA ASP A 156 -0.54 3.72 13.67
C ASP A 156 -1.76 4.65 13.75
N PRO A 157 -2.85 4.25 14.41
CA PRO A 157 -4.05 5.09 14.53
C PRO A 157 -3.82 6.40 15.31
N ALA A 158 -2.69 6.54 16.02
CA ALA A 158 -2.30 7.79 16.66
C ALA A 158 -1.63 8.79 15.70
N VAL A 159 -1.24 8.36 14.50
CA VAL A 159 -0.73 9.26 13.45
C VAL A 159 -1.92 9.99 12.82
N PRO A 160 -1.88 11.34 12.75
CA PRO A 160 -2.96 12.12 12.16
C PRO A 160 -3.24 11.76 10.69
N ARG A 161 -4.50 11.93 10.27
CA ARG A 161 -4.97 11.54 8.93
C ARG A 161 -4.29 12.34 7.81
N ASP A 162 -3.98 13.61 8.06
CA ASP A 162 -3.21 14.48 7.16
C ASP A 162 -1.75 14.01 6.99
N ILE A 163 -1.13 13.44 8.03
CA ILE A 163 0.17 12.77 7.88
C ILE A 163 0.06 11.53 7.01
N CYS A 164 -1.01 10.73 7.17
CA CYS A 164 -1.26 9.61 6.26
C CYS A 164 -1.53 10.08 4.82
N GLN A 165 -2.12 11.27 4.63
CA GLN A 165 -2.34 11.85 3.31
C GLN A 165 -1.04 12.06 2.55
N LEU A 166 0.07 12.41 3.23
CA LEU A 166 1.39 12.53 2.60
C LEU A 166 1.81 11.23 1.88
N TYR A 167 1.45 10.06 2.42
CA TYR A 167 1.69 8.79 1.72
C TYR A 167 0.92 8.72 0.40
N PHE A 168 -0.37 9.02 0.44
CA PHE A 168 -1.24 8.96 -0.74
C PHE A 168 -0.94 10.04 -1.78
N ASP A 169 -0.33 11.15 -1.38
CA ASP A 169 0.15 12.17 -2.31
C ASP A 169 1.31 11.65 -3.17
N LYS A 170 2.10 10.68 -2.67
CA LYS A 170 3.20 10.03 -3.41
C LYS A 170 2.85 8.67 -3.98
N ARG A 171 1.79 8.05 -3.47
CA ARG A 171 1.30 6.72 -3.85
C ARG A 171 -0.21 6.76 -4.13
N PRO A 172 -0.68 7.65 -5.02
CA PRO A 172 -2.10 7.82 -5.23
C PRO A 172 -2.72 6.56 -5.86
N PRO A 173 -4.03 6.30 -5.62
CA PRO A 173 -4.74 5.24 -6.34
C PRO A 173 -4.83 5.51 -7.85
N GLY A 174 -4.57 6.75 -8.28
CA GLY A 174 -4.63 7.18 -9.66
C GLY A 174 -6.06 7.38 -10.15
N ALA A 175 -6.35 6.86 -11.34
CA ALA A 175 -7.66 6.94 -11.97
C ALA A 175 -8.03 5.58 -12.56
N CYS A 176 -9.33 5.34 -12.70
CA CYS A 176 -9.83 4.15 -13.36
C CYS A 176 -10.20 4.40 -14.83
N VAL A 177 -10.16 3.34 -15.62
CA VAL A 177 -10.61 3.31 -17.03
C VAL A 177 -11.60 2.17 -17.22
N LYS A 178 -12.65 2.41 -18.02
CA LYS A 178 -13.55 1.35 -18.48
C LYS A 178 -12.88 0.62 -19.62
N TYR A 179 -12.38 -0.57 -19.35
CA TYR A 179 -11.92 -1.48 -20.38
C TYR A 179 -13.09 -2.26 -20.97
N ALA A 180 -12.96 -2.68 -22.23
CA ALA A 180 -13.90 -3.60 -22.84
C ALA A 180 -13.51 -5.03 -22.39
N PHE A 181 -14.29 -5.59 -21.47
CA PHE A 181 -14.15 -6.97 -20.98
C PHE A 181 -15.47 -7.72 -21.18
#